data_AF-A0A7X8Q6N7-F1
#
_entry.id   AF-A0A7X8Q6N7-F1
#
_cell.length_a   1.000
_cell.length_b   1.000
_cell.length_c   1.000
_cell.angle_alpha   90.00
_cell.angle_beta   90.00
_cell.angle_gamma   90.00
#
_symmetry.space_group_name_H-M   'P 1'
#
loop_
_entity.id
_entity.type
_entity.pdbx_description
1 polymer ?
#
loop_
_entity_poly.entity_id
_entity_poly.type
_entity_poly.pdbx_seq_one_letter_code
_entity_poly.pdbx_strand_id
1 'polypeptide(L)'
;LNWLVYHYLLIPFNLEYLRFIVFIIVIAAFVQLTEMTLERYSEPLYQSLGIFLPLITVNCAILGASLFMVIREYTFITSLLFGLGSGIGWLLAIVAMSGIRTKLRTANIPPALEGPGISLIIAGFMAMAFMGFSGMIAVS
;
A
#
# COMPACT_ATOMS: atom_id res chain seq x y z
N LEU A 1 -9.67 5.54 10.00
CA LEU A 1 -10.68 6.39 9.32
C LEU A 1 -11.73 5.55 8.61
N ASN A 2 -11.36 4.69 7.65
CA ASN A 2 -12.33 3.83 6.95
C ASN A 2 -13.23 2.97 7.87
N TRP A 3 -12.72 2.50 9.02
CA TRP A 3 -13.51 1.76 10.01
C TRP A 3 -14.72 2.57 10.53
N LEU A 4 -14.42 3.81 10.95
CA LEU A 4 -15.42 4.73 11.51
C LEU A 4 -16.45 5.09 10.45
N VAL A 5 -15.99 5.37 9.23
CA VAL A 5 -16.87 5.68 8.10
C VAL A 5 -17.77 4.49 7.75
N TYR A 6 -17.23 3.27 7.74
CA TYR A 6 -18.02 2.07 7.48
C TYR A 6 -19.11 1.87 8.56
N HIS A 7 -18.72 1.89 9.83
CA HIS A 7 -19.64 1.57 10.92
C HIS A 7 -20.66 2.68 11.24
N TYR A 8 -20.26 3.96 11.14
CA TYR A 8 -21.13 5.10 11.47
C TYR A 8 -21.88 5.69 10.26
N LEU A 9 -21.45 5.47 9.02
CA LEU A 9 -22.15 6.01 7.83
C LEU A 9 -22.75 4.91 6.97
N LEU A 10 -22.01 3.85 6.63
CA LEU A 10 -22.51 2.90 5.61
C LEU A 10 -23.57 1.94 6.15
N ILE A 11 -23.36 1.40 7.36
CA ILE A 11 -24.29 0.48 8.02
C ILE A 11 -25.64 1.16 8.35
N PRO A 12 -25.70 2.34 9.01
CA PRO A 12 -26.98 2.93 9.38
C PRO A 12 -27.79 3.46 8.19
N PHE A 13 -27.11 3.90 7.13
CA PHE A 13 -27.79 4.38 5.91
C PHE A 13 -28.02 3.27 4.86
N ASN A 14 -27.63 2.03 5.14
CA ASN A 14 -27.76 0.87 4.25
C ASN A 14 -27.09 1.08 2.86
N LEU A 15 -25.95 1.80 2.84
CA LEU A 15 -25.21 2.22 1.63
C LEU A 15 -23.98 1.36 1.36
N GLU A 16 -24.01 0.09 1.78
CA GLU A 16 -22.89 -0.83 1.69
C GLU A 16 -22.35 -1.06 0.26
N TYR A 17 -23.19 -0.87 -0.77
CA TYR A 17 -22.81 -0.97 -2.17
C TYR A 17 -21.84 0.15 -2.61
N LEU A 18 -21.82 1.29 -1.93
CA LEU A 18 -20.93 2.42 -2.22
C LEU A 18 -19.55 2.31 -1.54
N ARG A 19 -19.28 1.22 -0.82
CA ARG A 19 -18.05 1.06 -0.01
C ARG A 19 -16.75 1.38 -0.76
N PHE A 20 -16.64 0.96 -2.01
CA PHE A 20 -15.45 1.20 -2.83
C PHE A 20 -15.22 2.69 -3.07
N ILE A 21 -16.26 3.40 -3.51
CA ILE A 21 -16.19 4.84 -3.82
C ILE A 21 -15.88 5.63 -2.55
N VAL A 22 -16.56 5.31 -1.45
CA VAL A 22 -16.34 6.01 -0.17
C VAL A 22 -14.92 5.79 0.34
N PHE A 23 -14.38 4.57 0.27
CA PHE A 23 -13.00 4.30 0.71
C PHE A 23 -11.97 5.04 -0.13
N ILE A 24 -12.15 5.11 -1.45
CA ILE A 24 -11.27 5.87 -2.34
C ILE A 24 -11.30 7.36 -1.98
N ILE A 25 -12.48 7.95 -1.74
CA ILE A 25 -12.60 9.37 -1.36
C ILE A 25 -11.92 9.65 -0.02
N VAL A 26 -12.09 8.78 0.97
CA VAL A 26 -11.45 8.93 2.29
C VAL A 26 -9.93 8.86 2.17
N ILE A 27 -9.41 7.93 1.35
CA ILE A 27 -7.97 7.82 1.07
C ILE A 27 -7.49 9.06 0.31
N ALA A 28 -8.22 9.52 -0.71
CA ALA A 28 -7.88 10.70 -1.49
C ALA A 28 -7.78 11.96 -0.62
N ALA A 29 -8.74 12.19 0.27
CA ALA A 29 -8.70 13.30 1.22
C ALA A 29 -7.47 13.24 2.14
N PHE A 30 -7.09 12.04 2.60
CA PHE A 30 -5.91 11.86 3.45
C PHE A 30 -4.59 12.07 2.68
N VAL A 31 -4.50 11.56 1.46
CA VAL A 31 -3.34 11.76 0.59
C VAL A 31 -3.21 13.24 0.21
N GLN A 32 -4.32 13.95 -0.03
CA GLN A 32 -4.31 15.38 -0.29
C GLN A 32 -3.74 16.17 0.89
N LEU A 33 -4.15 15.82 2.11
CA LEU A 33 -3.58 16.43 3.32
C LEU A 33 -2.08 16.13 3.44
N THR A 34 -1.67 14.92 3.06
CA THR A 34 -0.27 14.50 3.06
C THR A 34 0.55 15.29 2.02
N GLU A 35 -0.01 15.55 0.84
CA GLU A 35 0.59 16.39 -0.21
C GLU A 35 0.90 17.80 0.30
N MET A 36 -0.11 18.48 0.85
CA MET A 36 0.07 19.81 1.44
C MET A 36 1.09 19.82 2.58
N THR A 37 1.18 18.72 3.33
CA THR A 37 2.14 18.56 4.42
C THR A 37 3.56 18.40 3.86
N LEU A 38 3.78 17.57 2.83
CA LEU A 38 5.09 17.39 2.21
C LEU A 38 5.62 18.66 1.56
N GLU A 39 4.76 19.40 0.85
CA GLU A 39 5.13 20.68 0.24
C GLU A 39 5.70 21.65 1.28
N ARG A 40 5.11 21.68 2.48
CA ARG A 40 5.52 22.57 3.55
C ARG A 40 6.78 22.13 4.32
N TYR A 41 6.97 20.83 4.52
CA TYR A 41 8.09 20.33 5.33
C TYR A 41 9.33 19.95 4.50
N SER A 42 9.16 19.48 3.26
CA SER A 42 10.25 18.93 2.47
C SER A 42 10.03 19.08 0.96
N GLU A 43 10.38 20.25 0.44
CA GLU A 43 10.36 20.56 -1.00
C GLU A 43 11.13 19.56 -1.90
N PRO A 44 12.34 19.06 -1.54
CA PRO A 44 13.05 18.11 -2.41
C PRO A 44 12.35 16.75 -2.55
N LEU A 45 11.59 16.33 -1.51
CA LEU A 45 10.85 15.08 -1.56
C LEU A 45 9.57 15.24 -2.40
N TYR A 46 8.91 16.39 -2.31
CA TYR A 46 7.78 16.74 -3.15
C TYR A 46 8.16 16.78 -4.64
N GLN A 47 9.30 17.40 -4.99
CA GLN A 47 9.79 17.41 -6.38
C GLN A 47 10.13 16.00 -6.91
N SER A 48 10.60 15.10 -6.05
CA SER A 48 10.93 13.73 -6.43
C SER A 48 9.71 12.81 -6.52
N LEU A 49 8.68 13.07 -5.70
CA LEU A 49 7.54 12.17 -5.49
C LEU A 49 6.22 12.71 -6.05
N GLY A 50 6.17 13.95 -6.56
CA GLY A 50 4.94 14.69 -6.88
C GLY A 50 3.92 13.91 -7.72
N ILE A 51 4.34 13.25 -8.81
CA ILE A 51 3.43 12.45 -9.65
C ILE A 51 2.96 11.18 -8.93
N PHE A 52 3.76 10.64 -8.02
CA PHE A 52 3.41 9.43 -7.27
C PHE A 52 2.42 9.70 -6.15
N LEU A 53 2.35 10.92 -5.60
CA LEU A 53 1.43 11.25 -4.50
C LEU A 53 -0.03 10.99 -4.88
N PRO A 54 -0.59 11.52 -5.98
CA PRO A 54 -1.93 11.19 -6.43
C PRO A 54 -2.11 9.69 -6.73
N LEU A 55 -1.04 9.01 -7.20
CA LEU A 55 -1.07 7.58 -7.50
C LEU A 55 -1.15 6.69 -6.25
N ILE A 56 -0.82 7.21 -5.06
CA ILE A 56 -1.02 6.52 -3.77
C ILE A 56 -2.53 6.31 -3.51
N THR A 57 -3.39 7.22 -3.96
CA THR A 57 -4.86 7.13 -3.72
C THR A 57 -5.48 5.87 -4.30
N VAL A 58 -4.95 5.40 -5.43
CA VAL A 58 -5.39 4.21 -6.16
C VAL A 58 -4.50 3.00 -5.92
N ASN A 59 -3.63 3.05 -4.90
CA ASN A 59 -2.76 1.94 -4.59
C ASN A 59 -3.56 0.70 -4.16
N CYS A 60 -3.28 -0.43 -4.81
CA CYS A 60 -4.00 -1.68 -4.58
C CYS A 60 -3.80 -2.25 -3.16
N ALA A 61 -2.64 -2.03 -2.53
CA ALA A 61 -2.39 -2.51 -1.18
C ALA A 61 -3.19 -1.70 -0.15
N ILE A 62 -3.29 -0.38 -0.31
CA ILE A 62 -4.03 0.51 0.61
C ILE A 62 -5.54 0.25 0.52
N LEU A 63 -6.07 0.17 -0.69
CA LEU A 63 -7.47 -0.17 -0.91
C LEU A 63 -7.79 -1.58 -0.41
N GLY A 64 -6.93 -2.55 -0.72
CA GLY A 64 -7.07 -3.94 -0.27
C GLY A 64 -7.07 -4.08 1.25
N ALA A 65 -6.17 -3.38 1.96
CA ALA A 65 -6.14 -3.38 3.41
C ALA A 65 -7.45 -2.84 4.02
N SER A 66 -7.99 -1.76 3.45
CA SER A 66 -9.28 -1.20 3.86
C SER A 66 -10.44 -2.16 3.61
N LEU A 67 -10.41 -2.90 2.49
CA LEU A 67 -11.43 -3.87 2.14
C LEU A 67 -11.38 -5.12 3.02
N PHE A 68 -10.18 -5.66 3.27
CA PHE A 68 -9.99 -6.83 4.12
C PHE A 68 -10.45 -6.60 5.55
N MET A 69 -10.30 -5.38 6.05
CA MET A 69 -10.81 -5.02 7.37
C MET A 69 -12.33 -5.18 7.47
N VAL A 70 -13.07 -4.83 6.42
CA VAL A 70 -14.52 -5.02 6.37
C VAL A 70 -14.89 -6.49 6.22
N ILE A 71 -14.23 -7.20 5.31
CA ILE A 71 -14.53 -8.63 5.02
C ILE A 71 -14.26 -9.51 6.25
N ARG A 72 -13.26 -9.18 7.06
CA ARG A 72 -12.89 -9.91 8.27
C ARG A 72 -13.56 -9.38 9.54
N GLU A 73 -14.49 -8.43 9.41
CA GLU A 73 -15.25 -7.82 10.53
C GLU A 73 -14.38 -7.41 11.73
N TYR A 74 -13.24 -6.77 11.45
CA TYR A 74 -12.33 -6.38 12.51
C TYR A 74 -12.93 -5.30 13.42
N THR A 75 -12.66 -5.40 14.73
CA THR A 75 -12.94 -4.33 15.68
C THR A 75 -11.99 -3.16 15.43
N PHE A 76 -12.26 -1.99 16.04
CA PHE A 76 -11.43 -0.80 15.85
C PHE A 76 -9.95 -1.03 16.16
N ILE A 77 -9.67 -1.74 17.27
CA ILE A 77 -8.30 -2.02 17.72
C ILE A 77 -7.61 -2.99 16.78
N THR A 78 -8.27 -4.07 16.38
CA THR A 78 -7.66 -5.05 15.45
C THR A 78 -7.46 -4.45 14.06
N SER A 79 -8.35 -3.55 13.62
CA SER A 79 -8.20 -2.78 12.38
C SER A 79 -6.98 -1.86 12.38
N LEU A 80 -6.71 -1.19 13.52
CA LEU A 80 -5.56 -0.32 13.66
C LEU A 80 -4.26 -1.13 13.58
N LEU A 81 -4.18 -2.23 14.32
CA LEU A 81 -3.04 -3.15 14.31
C LEU A 81 -2.85 -3.78 12.92
N PHE A 82 -3.93 -4.18 12.26
CA PHE A 82 -3.89 -4.73 10.91
C PHE A 82 -3.37 -3.70 9.89
N GLY A 83 -3.83 -2.45 9.97
CA GLY A 83 -3.34 -1.37 9.13
C GLY A 83 -1.85 -1.11 9.33
N LEU A 84 -1.39 -0.99 10.59
CA LEU A 84 0.02 -0.82 10.91
C LEU A 84 0.87 -2.01 10.43
N GLY A 85 0.42 -3.24 10.68
CA GLY A 85 1.10 -4.45 10.24
C GLY A 85 1.22 -4.54 8.71
N SER A 86 0.13 -4.24 7.99
CA SER A 86 0.15 -4.20 6.52
C SER A 86 1.07 -3.11 5.97
N GLY A 87 1.13 -1.95 6.63
CA GLY A 87 2.00 -0.84 6.25
C GLY A 87 3.47 -1.19 6.43
N ILE A 88 3.83 -1.81 7.55
CA ILE A 88 5.19 -2.28 7.83
C ILE A 88 5.59 -3.37 6.83
N GLY A 89 4.71 -4.31 6.52
CA GLY A 89 4.96 -5.36 5.52
C GLY A 89 5.23 -4.77 4.13
N TRP A 90 4.44 -3.78 3.72
CA TRP A 90 4.64 -3.09 2.44
C TRP A 90 5.94 -2.29 2.40
N LEU A 91 6.29 -1.58 3.49
CA LEU A 91 7.56 -0.89 3.63
C LEU A 91 8.74 -1.85 3.51
N LEU A 92 8.69 -2.99 4.19
CA LEU A 92 9.73 -4.01 4.14
C LEU A 92 9.91 -4.55 2.72
N ALA A 93 8.82 -4.80 1.99
CA ALA A 93 8.88 -5.22 0.60
C ALA A 93 9.58 -4.19 -0.30
N ILE A 94 9.22 -2.90 -0.19
CA ILE A 94 9.85 -1.85 -1.01
C ILE A 94 11.32 -1.63 -0.65
N VAL A 95 11.67 -1.65 0.64
CA VAL A 95 13.06 -1.53 1.07
C VAL A 95 13.90 -2.70 0.55
N ALA A 96 13.37 -3.92 0.60
CA ALA A 96 14.03 -5.09 0.02
C ALA A 96 14.22 -4.95 -1.49
N MET A 97 13.19 -4.51 -2.22
CA MET A 97 13.26 -4.29 -3.67
C MET A 97 14.30 -3.21 -4.03
N SER A 98 14.33 -2.11 -3.28
CA SER A 98 15.32 -1.04 -3.43
C SER A 98 16.76 -1.53 -3.18
N GLY A 99 16.95 -2.34 -2.13
CA GLY A 99 18.24 -2.96 -1.81
C GLY A 99 18.75 -3.89 -2.91
N ILE A 100 17.87 -4.75 -3.44
CA ILE A 100 18.21 -5.67 -4.55
C ILE A 100 18.55 -4.87 -5.81
N ARG A 101 17.74 -3.85 -6.15
CA ARG A 101 17.97 -2.99 -7.33
C ARG A 101 19.29 -2.22 -7.24
N THR A 102 19.64 -1.76 -6.05
CA THR A 102 20.90 -1.03 -5.82
C THR A 102 22.11 -1.95 -6.03
N LYS A 103 22.06 -3.19 -5.54
CA LYS A 103 23.12 -4.18 -5.80
C LYS A 103 23.24 -4.56 -7.28
N LEU A 104 22.12 -4.73 -7.97
CA LEU A 104 22.10 -5.11 -9.38
C LEU A 104 22.61 -4.01 -10.32
N ARG A 105 22.64 -2.74 -9.87
CA ARG A 105 23.16 -1.62 -10.68
C ARG A 105 24.63 -1.78 -11.05
N THR A 106 25.41 -2.57 -10.31
CA THR A 106 26.82 -2.86 -10.59
C THR A 106 27.00 -4.14 -11.43
N ALA A 107 25.93 -4.92 -11.66
CA ALA A 107 25.97 -6.15 -12.44
C ALA A 107 25.81 -5.86 -13.94
N ASN A 108 26.41 -6.70 -14.79
CA ASN A 108 26.23 -6.64 -16.25
C ASN A 108 24.85 -7.18 -16.64
N ILE A 109 23.86 -6.29 -16.71
CA ILE A 109 22.50 -6.59 -17.15
C ILE A 109 22.42 -6.33 -18.67
N PRO A 110 21.75 -7.18 -19.47
CA PRO A 110 21.53 -6.89 -20.88
C PRO A 110 20.73 -5.58 -21.04
N PRO A 111 21.11 -4.67 -21.96
CA PRO A 111 20.49 -3.35 -22.10
C PRO A 111 18.98 -3.42 -22.40
N ALA A 112 18.51 -4.52 -23.00
CA ALA A 112 17.09 -4.76 -23.26
C ALA A 112 16.24 -5.02 -22.00
N LEU A 113 16.86 -5.38 -20.86
CA LEU A 113 16.17 -5.69 -19.60
C LEU A 113 16.33 -4.60 -18.53
N GLU A 114 17.06 -3.54 -18.83
CA GLU A 114 17.30 -2.46 -17.88
C GLU A 114 16.01 -1.71 -17.52
N GLY A 115 15.88 -1.33 -16.25
CA GLY A 115 14.74 -0.57 -15.74
C GLY A 115 13.52 -1.45 -15.38
N PRO A 116 12.38 -1.36 -16.09
CA PRO A 116 11.15 -2.07 -15.70
C PRO A 116 11.25 -3.60 -15.81
N GLY A 117 11.96 -4.11 -16.82
CA GLY A 117 12.06 -5.54 -17.09
C GLY A 117 12.71 -6.31 -15.93
N ILE A 118 13.89 -5.88 -15.50
CA ILE A 118 14.56 -6.51 -14.35
C ILE A 118 13.79 -6.31 -13.05
N SER A 119 13.08 -5.19 -12.88
CA SER A 119 12.24 -4.95 -11.70
C SER A 119 11.11 -5.98 -11.59
N LEU A 120 10.52 -6.38 -12.72
CA LEU A 120 9.49 -7.43 -12.76
C LEU A 120 10.06 -8.81 -12.40
N ILE A 121 11.26 -9.14 -12.90
CA ILE A 121 11.96 -10.38 -12.59
C ILE A 121 12.29 -10.45 -11.08
N ILE A 122 12.82 -9.36 -10.51
CA ILE A 122 13.09 -9.24 -9.08
C ILE A 122 11.80 -9.43 -8.27
N ALA A 123 10.70 -8.78 -8.69
CA ALA A 123 9.40 -8.94 -8.03
C ALA A 123 8.93 -10.41 -8.04
N GLY A 124 9.15 -11.14 -9.14
CA GLY A 124 8.86 -12.58 -9.23
C GLY A 124 9.68 -13.42 -8.24
N PHE A 125 11.00 -13.18 -8.14
CA PHE A 125 11.84 -13.85 -7.14
C PHE A 125 11.44 -13.50 -5.70
N MET A 126 11.11 -12.23 -5.44
CA MET A 126 10.61 -11.80 -4.14
C MET A 126 9.27 -12.47 -3.80
N ALA A 127 8.36 -12.61 -4.76
CA ALA A 127 7.09 -13.32 -4.55
C ALA A 127 7.31 -14.79 -4.18
N MET A 128 8.25 -15.48 -4.84
CA MET A 128 8.66 -16.84 -4.48
C MET A 128 9.25 -16.92 -3.07
N ALA A 129 10.09 -15.96 -2.69
CA ALA A 129 10.63 -15.90 -1.32
C ALA A 129 9.53 -15.68 -0.27
N PHE A 130 8.59 -14.77 -0.53
CA PHE A 130 7.48 -14.51 0.40
C PHE A 130 6.45 -15.64 0.47
N MET A 131 6.26 -16.41 -0.61
CA MET A 131 5.42 -17.61 -0.58
C MET A 131 5.94 -18.66 0.42
N GLY A 132 7.23 -18.69 0.73
CA GLY A 132 7.78 -19.56 1.77
C GLY A 132 7.24 -19.28 3.19
N PHE A 133 6.67 -18.10 3.41
CA PHE A 133 6.00 -17.74 4.67
C PHE A 133 4.51 -18.11 4.69
N SER A 134 3.95 -18.50 3.54
CA SER A 134 2.57 -18.97 3.43
C SER A 134 2.42 -20.28 4.20
N GLY A 135 1.62 -20.26 5.28
CA GLY A 135 1.38 -21.42 6.15
C GLY A 135 2.01 -21.37 7.54
N MET A 136 2.77 -20.31 7.87
CA MET A 136 3.35 -20.17 9.23
C MET A 136 2.33 -19.82 10.31
N ILE A 137 1.18 -19.24 9.94
CA ILE A 137 0.12 -18.84 10.88
C ILE A 137 -1.23 -19.25 10.28
N ALA A 138 -1.96 -20.13 10.98
CA ALA A 138 -3.33 -20.43 10.65
C ALA A 138 -4.18 -19.21 11.03
N VAL A 139 -4.59 -18.44 10.03
CA VAL A 139 -5.55 -17.34 10.23
C VAL A 139 -6.95 -17.96 10.15
N SER A 140 -7.42 -18.50 11.28
CA SER A 140 -8.81 -18.93 11.50
C SER A 140 -9.70 -17.73 11.77
#